data_AF-A0A852YZ55-F1
#
_entry.id   AF-A0A852YZ55-F1
#
_cell.length_a   1.000
_cell.length_b   1.000
_cell.length_c   1.000
_cell.angle_alpha   90.00
_cell.angle_beta   90.00
_cell.angle_gamma   90.00
#
_symmetry.space_group_name_H-M   'P 1'
#
loop_
_entity.id
_entity.type
_entity.pdbx_description
1 polymer ?
#
loop_
_entity_poly.entity_id
_entity_poly.type
_entity_poly.pdbx_seq_one_letter_code
_entity_poly.pdbx_strand_id
1 'polypeptide(L)'
;MATKVTAPSGAVVHGPHHLNPPHDFWWVNGVAYLDADTHASYAAYFVRRGYTVEFGHQPPGEHEQQVAAMQTTTVRRHSVGLQDTEAERRTC
;
A
#
# COMPACT_ATOMS: atom_id res chain seq x y z
N MET A 1 12.76 -9.51 -10.33
CA MET A 1 12.30 -8.31 -11.08
C MET A 1 10.94 -7.96 -10.54
N ALA A 2 10.64 -6.67 -10.33
CA ALA A 2 9.34 -6.26 -9.82
C ALA A 2 8.34 -6.04 -10.96
N THR A 3 7.06 -6.12 -10.63
CA THR A 3 5.97 -5.76 -11.54
C THR A 3 5.41 -4.42 -11.14
N LYS A 4 5.39 -3.46 -12.06
CA LYS A 4 4.78 -2.16 -11.86
C LYS A 4 3.28 -2.25 -12.17
N VAL A 5 2.45 -1.76 -11.27
CA VAL A 5 1.01 -1.64 -11.47
C VAL A 5 0.62 -0.18 -11.42
N THR A 6 -0.05 0.30 -12.46
CA THR A 6 -0.54 1.68 -12.57
C THR A 6 -2.06 1.68 -12.55
N ALA A 7 -2.66 2.45 -11.65
CA ALA A 7 -4.09 2.62 -11.55
C ALA A 7 -4.61 3.62 -12.61
N PRO A 8 -5.83 3.43 -13.14
CA PRO A 8 -6.43 4.35 -14.10
C PRO A 8 -6.76 5.71 -13.46
N SER A 9 -6.84 6.75 -14.29
CA SER A 9 -7.23 8.09 -13.89
C SER A 9 -8.61 8.07 -13.19
N GLY A 10 -8.66 8.59 -11.96
CA GLY A 10 -9.85 8.60 -11.12
C GLY A 10 -9.93 7.48 -10.08
N ALA A 11 -9.00 6.51 -10.09
CA ALA A 11 -8.84 5.57 -8.98
C ALA A 11 -8.30 6.30 -7.74
N VAL A 12 -9.10 6.39 -6.69
CA VAL A 12 -8.66 6.92 -5.39
C VAL A 12 -7.90 5.81 -4.65
N VAL A 13 -6.60 5.75 -4.86
CA VAL A 13 -5.70 4.78 -4.21
C VAL A 13 -4.54 5.53 -3.54
N HIS A 14 -4.60 5.62 -2.22
CA HIS A 14 -3.57 6.24 -1.39
C HIS A 14 -3.25 5.31 -0.22
N GLY A 15 -1.97 4.94 -0.06
CA GLY A 15 -1.52 4.07 1.04
C GLY A 15 -1.66 2.58 0.73
N PRO A 16 -1.65 1.71 1.77
CA PRO A 16 -1.68 0.27 1.60
C PRO A 16 -3.09 -0.17 1.18
N HIS A 17 -3.19 -0.86 0.05
CA HIS A 17 -4.46 -1.46 -0.39
C HIS A 17 -4.51 -2.91 0.09
N HIS A 18 -5.53 -3.28 0.87
CA HIS A 18 -5.68 -4.63 1.41
C HIS A 18 -6.74 -5.39 0.60
N LEU A 19 -6.35 -6.49 -0.04
CA LEU A 19 -7.28 -7.47 -0.60
C LEU A 19 -7.50 -8.61 0.40
N ASN A 20 -8.40 -9.55 0.10
CA ASN A 20 -8.55 -10.78 0.89
C ASN A 20 -7.97 -11.95 0.08
N PRO A 21 -6.93 -12.66 0.53
CA PRO A 21 -6.19 -12.50 1.80
C PRO A 21 -5.42 -11.16 1.88
N PRO A 22 -5.11 -10.68 3.11
CA PRO A 22 -4.51 -9.35 3.33
C PRO A 22 -3.08 -9.30 2.77
N HIS A 23 -2.91 -8.53 1.70
CA HIS A 23 -1.61 -8.09 1.19
C HIS A 23 -1.59 -6.57 1.17
N ASP A 24 -0.46 -5.97 1.56
CA ASP A 24 -0.32 -4.51 1.62
C ASP A 24 0.30 -4.01 0.31
N PHE A 25 -0.49 -3.42 -0.59
CA PHE A 25 0.04 -2.76 -1.79
C PHE A 25 0.24 -1.27 -1.55
N TRP A 26 1.48 -0.79 -1.53
CA TRP A 26 1.76 0.63 -1.35
C TRP A 26 1.65 1.40 -2.67
N TRP A 27 0.60 2.22 -2.78
CA TRP A 27 0.36 3.08 -3.93
C TRP A 27 0.99 4.46 -3.72
N VAL A 28 1.89 4.83 -4.62
CA VAL A 28 2.51 6.16 -4.70
C VAL A 28 2.10 6.79 -6.03
N ASN A 29 1.37 7.90 -5.99
CA ASN A 29 0.87 8.59 -7.20
C ASN A 29 0.15 7.65 -8.20
N GLY A 30 -0.62 6.69 -7.67
CA GLY A 30 -1.32 5.70 -8.50
C GLY A 30 -0.44 4.57 -9.04
N VAL A 31 0.80 4.43 -8.56
CA VAL A 31 1.73 3.34 -8.95
C VAL A 31 2.12 2.48 -7.74
N ALA A 32 2.00 1.17 -7.89
CA ALA A 32 2.49 0.17 -6.95
C ALA A 32 3.53 -0.74 -7.61
N TYR A 33 4.49 -1.24 -6.85
CA TYR A 33 5.44 -2.26 -7.30
C TYR A 33 5.21 -3.54 -6.51
N LEU A 34 5.19 -4.67 -7.22
CA LEU A 34 4.93 -5.99 -6.68
C LEU A 34 6.15 -6.89 -6.87
N ASP A 35 6.41 -7.75 -5.90
CA ASP A 35 7.31 -8.89 -6.07
C ASP A 35 6.67 -9.96 -6.98
N ALA A 36 7.46 -10.99 -7.33
CA ALA A 36 7.04 -12.02 -8.27
C ALA A 36 5.89 -12.89 -7.75
N ASP A 37 5.89 -13.23 -6.45
CA ASP A 37 4.89 -14.10 -5.82
C ASP A 37 3.54 -13.37 -5.70
N THR A 38 3.59 -12.12 -5.27
CA THR A 38 2.44 -11.23 -5.20
C THR A 38 1.88 -10.95 -6.59
N HIS A 39 2.73 -10.71 -7.60
CA HIS A 39 2.27 -10.55 -8.97
C HIS A 39 1.52 -11.80 -9.46
N ALA A 40 2.09 -12.99 -9.29
CA ALA A 40 1.48 -14.24 -9.74
C ALA A 40 0.08 -14.45 -9.13
N SER A 41 -0.09 -14.06 -7.86
CA SER A 41 -1.34 -14.22 -7.12
C SER A 41 -2.41 -13.18 -7.50
N TYR A 42 -2.01 -11.97 -7.90
CA TYR A 42 -2.92 -10.82 -8.05
C TYR A 42 -3.00 -10.21 -9.46
N ALA A 43 -2.22 -10.71 -10.43
CA ALA A 43 -2.24 -10.21 -11.81
C ALA A 43 -3.67 -10.16 -12.40
N ALA A 44 -4.44 -11.24 -12.23
CA ALA A 44 -5.81 -11.31 -12.72
C ALA A 44 -6.75 -10.29 -12.05
N TYR A 45 -6.52 -9.96 -10.78
CA TYR A 45 -7.29 -8.95 -10.07
C TYR A 45 -7.03 -7.55 -10.65
N PHE A 46 -5.76 -7.18 -10.84
CA PHE A 46 -5.41 -5.87 -11.36
C PHE A 46 -5.94 -5.66 -12.78
N VAL A 47 -5.85 -6.68 -13.63
CA VAL A 47 -6.43 -6.64 -14.98
C VAL A 47 -7.96 -6.48 -14.92
N ARG A 48 -8.66 -7.21 -14.05
CA ARG A 48 -10.13 -7.07 -13.88
C ARG A 48 -10.55 -5.68 -13.37
N ARG A 49 -9.68 -5.00 -12.62
CA ARG A 49 -9.90 -3.63 -12.16
C ARG A 49 -9.54 -2.57 -13.21
N GLY A 50 -9.02 -2.98 -14.36
CA GLY A 50 -8.57 -2.07 -15.41
C GLY A 50 -7.24 -1.38 -15.09
N TYR A 51 -6.41 -1.98 -14.24
CA TYR A 51 -5.09 -1.44 -13.89
C TYR A 51 -4.06 -1.94 -14.91
N THR A 52 -3.09 -1.10 -15.23
CA THR A 52 -2.01 -1.45 -16.16
C THR A 52 -0.93 -2.20 -15.39
N VAL A 53 -0.54 -3.38 -15.87
CA VAL A 53 0.45 -4.26 -15.21
C VAL A 53 1.64 -4.43 -16.15
N GLU A 54 2.82 -3.92 -15.76
CA GLU A 54 4.05 -3.93 -16.56
C GLU A 54 5.13 -4.74 -15.83
N PHE A 55 5.58 -5.84 -16.45
CA PHE A 55 6.62 -6.70 -15.88
C PHE A 55 8.03 -6.17 -16.21
N GLY A 56 9.00 -6.44 -15.33
CA GLY A 56 10.41 -6.13 -15.60
C GLY A 56 10.81 -4.71 -15.22
N HIS A 57 10.05 -4.05 -14.35
CA HIS A 57 10.37 -2.72 -13.85
C HIS A 57 11.04 -2.81 -12.48
N GLN A 58 12.00 -1.94 -12.23
CA GLN A 58 12.58 -1.77 -10.90
C GLN A 58 11.96 -0.52 -10.24
N PRO A 59 11.52 -0.59 -8.98
CA PRO A 59 11.06 0.59 -8.26
C PRO A 59 12.18 1.64 -8.21
N PRO A 60 11.91 2.90 -8.59
CA PRO A 60 12.89 3.97 -8.40
C PRO A 60 13.06 4.23 -6.90
N GLY A 61 14.26 4.59 -6.47
CA GLY A 61 14.55 4.84 -5.05
C GLY A 61 13.68 5.95 -4.41
N GLU A 62 13.10 6.84 -5.22
CA GLU A 62 12.12 7.83 -4.77
C GLU A 62 10.79 7.17 -4.33
N HIS A 63 10.34 6.14 -5.06
CA HIS A 63 9.14 5.38 -4.70
C HIS A 63 9.36 4.68 -3.36
N GLU A 64 10.50 4.01 -3.18
CA GLU A 64 10.85 3.33 -1.93
C GLU A 64 10.87 4.28 -0.73
N GLN A 65 11.44 5.48 -0.89
CA GLN A 65 11.44 6.52 0.14
C GLN A 65 10.01 7.00 0.50
N GLN A 66 9.15 7.20 -0.51
CA GLN A 66 7.76 7.59 -0.28
C GLN A 66 6.97 6.47 0.41
N VAL A 67 7.19 5.22 0.02
CA VAL A 67 6.61 4.05 0.70
C VAL A 67 7.04 3.99 2.17
N ALA A 68 8.34 4.14 2.46
CA ALA A 68 8.86 4.14 3.83
C ALA A 68 8.28 5.28 4.69
N ALA A 69 8.09 6.46 4.11
CA ALA A 69 7.45 7.59 4.78
C ALA A 69 5.96 7.33 5.09
N MET A 70 5.23 6.69 4.16
CA MET A 70 3.83 6.32 4.36
C MET A 70 3.66 5.20 5.39
N GLN A 71 4.55 4.20 5.40
CA GLN A 71 4.61 3.15 6.43
C GLN A 71 4.79 3.76 7.82
N THR A 72 5.78 4.64 7.99
CA THR A 72 6.07 5.32 9.26
C THR A 72 4.88 6.16 9.75
N THR A 73 4.20 6.86 8.84
CA THR A 73 3.01 7.67 9.17
C THR A 73 1.84 6.80 9.64
N THR A 74 1.63 5.65 9.00
CA THR A 74 0.57 4.70 9.37
C THR A 74 0.83 4.09 10.74
N VAL A 75 2.07 3.69 11.02
CA VAL A 75 2.49 3.19 12.35
C VAL A 75 2.20 4.23 13.44
N ARG A 76 2.58 5.50 13.22
CA ARG A 76 2.34 6.59 14.19
C ARG A 76 0.85 6.84 14.48
N ARG A 77 -0.02 6.79 13.48
CA ARG A 77 -1.48 6.95 13.71
C ARG A 77 -2.05 5.84 14.58
N HIS A 78 -1.57 4.60 14.42
CA HIS A 78 -1.97 3.49 15.28
C HIS A 78 -1.39 3.58 16.70
N SER A 79 -0.22 4.18 16.90
CA SER A 79 0.37 4.33 18.24
C SER A 79 -0.33 5.41 19.07
N VAL A 80 -0.73 6.52 18.45
CA VAL A 80 -1.42 7.63 19.15
C VAL A 80 -2.85 7.26 19.54
N GLY A 81 -3.52 6.40 18.76
CA GLY A 81 -4.88 5.93 19.07
C GLY A 81 -4.99 4.98 20.27
N LEU A 82 -3.88 4.42 20.77
CA LEU A 82 -3.88 3.52 21.94
C LEU A 82 -3.51 4.24 23.25
N GLN A 83 -2.83 5.40 23.18
CA GLN A 83 -2.41 6.12 24.38
C GLN A 83 -3.52 7.00 24.99
N ASP A 84 -4.52 7.40 24.21
CA ASP A 84 -5.58 8.30 24.70
C ASP A 84 -6.72 7.56 25.45
N THR A 85 -6.91 6.25 25.19
CA THR A 85 -7.98 5.47 25.85
C THR A 85 -7.66 4.95 27.25
N GLU A 86 -6.40 5.01 27.70
CA GLU A 86 -6.04 4.55 29.06
C GLU A 86 -6.03 5.67 30.11
N ALA A 87 -6.15 6.94 29.69
CA ALA A 87 -6.15 8.08 30.61
C ALA A 87 -7.53 8.36 31.27
N GLU A 88 -8.64 7.89 30.68
CA GLU A 88 -10.01 8.17 31.18
C GLU A 88 -10.60 7.05 32.07
N ARG A 89 -9.77 6.22 32.71
CA ARG A 89 -10.25 5.20 33.67
C ARG A 89 -9.59 5.25 35.06
N ARG A 90 -8.94 6.35 35.43
CA ARG A 90 -8.33 6.52 36.75
C ARG A 90 -8.79 7.79 37.49
N THR A 91 -10.10 8.02 37.54
CA THR A 91 -10.67 8.95 38.52
C THR A 91 -12.07 8.49 38.94
N CYS A 92 -12.10 7.57 39.90
CA CYS A 92 -13.21 7.35 40.83
C CYS A 92 -12.61 6.92 42.17
#